data_AF-A0AAU0RAM1-F1
#
_entry.id   AF-A0AAU0RAM1-F1
#
_cell.length_a   1.000
_cell.length_b   1.000
_cell.length_c   1.000
_cell.angle_alpha   90.00
_cell.angle_beta   90.00
_cell.angle_gamma   90.00
#
_symmetry.space_group_name_H-M   'P 1'
#
loop_
_entity.id
_entity.type
_entity.pdbx_description
1 polymer ?
#
loop_
_entity_poly.entity_id
_entity_poly.type
_entity_poly.pdbx_seq_one_letter_code
_entity_poly.pdbx_strand_id
1 'polypeptide(L)' 'MSKRMTELDRKIQEIALSNWEQFIQLIGEDAIRNAKICLLRQNNHSYGEIKNKLGITTDQARYGCTKCDTAK' A
#
# COMPACT_ATOMS: atom_id res chain seq x y z
N MET A 1 18.37 14.39 3.09
CA MET A 1 17.57 15.64 2.99
C MET A 1 16.19 15.36 3.57
N SER A 2 15.77 16.08 4.61
CA SER A 2 14.39 16.00 5.11
C SER A 2 13.47 16.68 4.10
N LYS A 3 12.60 15.90 3.45
CA LYS A 3 11.60 16.41 2.50
C LYS A 3 10.57 17.21 3.31
N ARG A 4 10.46 18.52 3.08
CA ARG A 4 9.45 19.35 3.79
C ARG A 4 8.06 18.90 3.39
N MET A 5 7.23 18.60 4.39
CA MET A 5 5.83 18.25 4.19
C MET A 5 5.06 19.47 3.67
N THR A 6 4.41 19.32 2.53
CA THR A 6 3.61 20.38 1.91
C THR A 6 2.23 20.48 2.56
N GLU A 7 1.50 21.57 2.29
CA GLU A 7 0.10 21.69 2.70
C GLU A 7 -0.76 20.57 2.08
N LEU A 8 -0.47 20.17 0.83
CA LEU A 8 -1.17 19.06 0.18
C LEU A 8 -0.90 17.73 0.88
N ASP A 9 0.34 17.47 1.32
CA ASP A 9 0.67 16.26 2.08
C ASP A 9 -0.13 16.20 3.41
N ARG A 10 -0.27 17.34 4.10
CA ARG A 10 -1.10 17.43 5.32
C ARG A 10 -2.57 17.12 5.03
N LYS A 11 -3.15 17.70 3.98
CA LYS A 11 -4.54 17.42 3.59
C LYS A 11 -4.76 15.95 3.28
N ILE A 12 -3.83 15.32 2.56
CA ILE A 12 -3.89 13.88 2.27
C ILE A 12 -3.85 13.07 3.57
N GLN A 13 -2.96 13.43 4.51
CA GLN A 13 -2.87 12.76 5.81
C GLN A 13 -4.14 12.93 6.65
N GLU A 14 -4.73 14.13 6.68
CA GLU A 14 -6.00 14.41 7.36
C GLU A 14 -7.15 13.58 6.78
N ILE A 15 -7.27 13.51 5.45
CA ILE A 15 -8.28 12.68 4.78
C ILE A 15 -8.05 11.20 5.11
N ALA A 16 -6.81 10.72 5.10
CA ALA A 16 -6.49 9.33 5.46
C ALA A 16 -6.96 8.95 6.87
N LEU A 17 -6.93 9.90 7.82
CA LEU A 17 -7.32 9.69 9.21
C LEU A 17 -8.82 9.89 9.48
N SER A 18 -9.49 10.71 8.67
CA SER A 18 -10.88 11.13 8.92
C SER A 18 -11.90 10.51 7.96
N ASN A 19 -11.49 10.18 6.74
CA ASN A 19 -12.36 9.63 5.70
C ASN A 19 -11.61 8.64 4.80
N TRP A 20 -11.61 7.38 5.22
CA TRP A 20 -10.88 6.31 4.54
C TRP A 20 -11.37 6.04 3.11
N GLU A 21 -12.68 6.13 2.86
CA GLU A 21 -13.24 5.92 1.52
C GLU A 21 -12.77 6.99 0.53
N GLN A 22 -12.82 8.25 0.95
CA GLN A 22 -12.32 9.37 0.14
C GLN A 22 -10.82 9.24 -0.11
N PHE A 23 -10.05 8.82 0.91
CA PHE A 23 -8.62 8.57 0.73
C PHE A 23 -8.36 7.49 -0.32
N ILE A 24 -9.09 6.36 -0.28
CA ILE A 24 -8.96 5.30 -1.31
C ILE A 24 -9.30 5.85 -2.70
N GLN A 25 -10.36 6.64 -2.84
CA GLN A 25 -10.74 7.23 -4.13
C GLN A 25 -9.67 8.18 -4.68
N LEU A 26 -9.00 8.96 -3.82
CA LEU A 26 -7.94 9.89 -4.21
C LEU A 26 -6.64 9.18 -4.62
N ILE A 27 -6.26 8.13 -3.87
CA ILE A 27 -5.00 7.42 -4.08
C ILE A 27 -5.11 6.32 -5.15
N GLY A 28 -6.30 5.73 -5.28
CA GLY A 28 -6.58 4.61 -6.17
C GLY A 28 -6.40 3.25 -5.51
N GLU A 29 -7.31 2.32 -5.80
CA GLU A 29 -7.35 1.00 -5.18
C GLU A 29 -6.09 0.17 -5.41
N ASP A 30 -5.45 0.30 -6.58
CA ASP A 30 -4.24 -0.46 -6.91
C ASP A 30 -3.05 -0.02 -6.04
N ALA A 31 -2.91 1.28 -5.77
CA ALA A 31 -1.88 1.80 -4.88
C ALA A 31 -2.10 1.32 -3.44
N ILE A 32 -3.35 1.32 -2.97
CA ILE A 32 -3.74 0.78 -1.66
C ILE A 32 -3.48 -0.72 -1.59
N ARG A 33 -3.79 -1.49 -2.64
CA ARG A 33 -3.51 -2.92 -2.72
C ARG A 33 -2.01 -3.20 -2.63
N ASN A 34 -1.19 -2.46 -3.37
CA ASN A 34 0.27 -2.59 -3.31
C ASN A 34 0.81 -2.25 -1.92
N ALA A 35 0.31 -1.19 -1.28
CA ALA A 35 0.68 -0.85 0.09
C ALA A 35 0.35 -2.00 1.07
N LYS A 36 -0.84 -2.61 0.96
CA LYS A 36 -1.22 -3.79 1.76
C LYS A 36 -0.30 -4.98 1.51
N ILE A 37 0.07 -5.25 0.26
CA ILE A 37 1.04 -6.31 -0.09
C ILE A 37 2.39 -6.03 0.59
N CYS A 38 2.90 -4.79 0.50
CA CYS A 38 4.17 -4.42 1.12
C CYS A 38 4.15 -4.58 2.64
N LEU A 39 3.09 -4.14 3.32
CA LEU A 39 2.97 -4.28 4.77
C LEU A 39 2.96 -5.75 5.20
N LEU A 40 2.22 -6.61 4.48
CA LEU A 40 2.24 -8.05 4.76
C LEU A 40 3.62 -8.67 4.50
N ARG A 41 4.29 -8.26 3.42
CA ARG A 41 5.61 -8.77 3.06
C ARG A 41 6.68 -8.36 4.09
N GLN A 42 6.63 -7.12 4.58
CA GLN A 42 7.49 -6.62 5.66
C GLN A 42 7.28 -7.38 6.97
N ASN A 43 6.06 -7.89 7.20
CA ASN A 43 5.71 -8.77 8.32
C ASN A 43 6.00 -10.26 8.03
N ASN A 44 6.91 -10.55 7.09
CA ASN A 44 7.39 -11.90 6.73
C ASN A 44 6.34 -12.87 6.17
N HIS A 45 5.18 -12.38 5.71
CA HIS A 45 4.23 -13.25 5.01
C HIS A 45 4.79 -13.69 3.65
N SER A 46 4.52 -14.96 3.30
CA SER A 46 4.80 -15.55 2.00
C SER A 46 3.81 -15.07 0.92
N TYR A 47 4.15 -15.26 -0.35
CA TYR A 47 3.27 -14.92 -1.46
C TYR A 47 1.92 -15.64 -1.40
N GLY A 48 1.92 -16.89 -0.95
CA GLY A 48 0.69 -17.68 -0.79
C GLY A 48 -0.23 -17.12 0.30
N GLU A 49 0.32 -16.73 1.44
CA GLU A 49 -0.45 -16.11 2.52
C GLU A 49 -1.02 -14.75 2.10
N ILE A 50 -0.22 -13.92 1.41
CA ILE A 50 -0.65 -12.62 0.90
C ILE A 50 -1.80 -12.77 -0.10
N LYS A 51 -1.66 -13.70 -1.04
CA LYS A 51 -2.70 -14.04 -2.01
C LYS A 51 -4.03 -14.36 -1.31
N ASN A 52 -3.97 -15.24 -0.32
CA ASN A 52 -5.17 -15.70 0.38
C ASN A 52 -5.79 -14.61 1.26
N LYS A 53 -4.97 -13.81 1.96
CA LYS A 53 -5.46 -12.70 2.82
C LYS A 53 -6.13 -11.58 2.03
N LEU A 54 -5.63 -11.27 0.84
CA LEU A 54 -6.12 -10.14 0.03
C LEU A 54 -7.12 -10.57 -1.06
N GLY A 55 -7.31 -11.86 -1.29
CA GLY A 55 -8.21 -12.36 -2.33
C GLY A 55 -7.74 -12.00 -3.75
N ILE A 56 -6.43 -11.98 -3.98
CA ILE A 56 -5.81 -11.58 -5.26
C ILE A 56 -5.23 -12.79 -6.00
N THR A 57 -4.74 -12.60 -7.22
CA THR A 57 -4.03 -13.67 -7.93
C THR A 57 -2.60 -13.85 -7.42
N THR A 58 -2.01 -15.02 -7.69
CA THR A 58 -0.61 -15.29 -7.38
C THR A 58 0.33 -14.29 -8.07
N ASP A 59 0.01 -13.91 -9.30
CA ASP A 59 0.82 -12.97 -10.09
C ASP A 59 0.77 -11.56 -9.52
N GLN A 60 -0.42 -11.11 -9.08
CA GLN A 60 -0.57 -9.83 -8.38
C GLN A 60 0.24 -9.79 -7.07
N ALA A 61 0.20 -10.89 -6.29
CA ALA A 61 0.97 -10.99 -5.05
C ALA A 61 2.48 -10.96 -5.32
N ARG A 62 2.97 -11.72 -6.32
CA ARG A 62 4.39 -11.74 -6.71
C ARG A 62 4.85 -10.37 -7.20
N TYR A 63 4.14 -9.78 -8.15
CA TYR A 63 4.46 -8.48 -8.71
C TYR A 63 4.49 -7.38 -7.64
N GLY A 64 3.49 -7.35 -6.76
CA GLY A 64 3.45 -6.42 -5.64
C GLY A 64 4.64 -6.58 -4.72
N CYS A 65 4.95 -7.82 -4.29
CA CYS A 65 6.10 -8.08 -3.42
C CYS A 65 7.43 -7.65 -4.03
N THR A 66 7.66 -7.91 -5.33
CA THR A 66 8.90 -7.49 -6.01
C THR A 66 9.12 -5.98 -5.92
N LYS A 67 8.05 -5.18 -6.05
CA LYS A 67 8.14 -3.72 -5.90
C LYS A 67 8.54 -3.30 -4.49
N CYS A 68 8.02 -4.00 -3.48
CA CYS A 68 8.30 -3.70 -2.07
C CYS A 68 9.73 -4.08 -1.68
N ASP A 69 10.21 -5.23 -2.17
CA ASP A 69 11.55 -5.74 -1.88
C ASP A 69 12.65 -4.86 -2.52
N THR A 70 12.33 -4.14 -3.61
CA THR A 70 13.24 -3.17 -4.27
C THR A 70 13.31 -1.82 -3.53
N ALA A 71 12.38 -1.55 -2.61
CA ALA A 71 12.30 -0.29 -1.86
C ALA A 71 12.97 -0.35 -0.46
N LYS A 72 13.65 -1.46 -0.13
CA LYS A 72 14.53 -1.60 1.04
C LYS A 72 15.94 -1.13 0.70
#